data_AF-A0A6P0HER9-F1
#
_entry.id   AF-A0A6P0HER9-F1
#
_cell.length_a   1.000
_cell.length_b   1.000
_cell.length_c   1.000
_cell.angle_alpha   90.00
_cell.angle_beta   90.00
_cell.angle_gamma   90.00
#
_symmetry.space_group_name_H-M   'P 1'
#
loop_
_entity.id
_entity.type
_entity.pdbx_description
1 polymer ?
#
loop_
_entity_poly.entity_id
_entity_poly.type
_entity_poly.pdbx_seq_one_letter_code
_entity_poly.pdbx_strand_id
1 'polypeptide(L)'
;MKRTSLGTIALALALPLAVSACSGSDDADGDAAETATPDPVAENAAEVGVGDAVELPDGLSVTVTAMEVGGDSGGPWVSAEVVVDNPTDVEGAVPTFGLVCAEGPAIGDYAAGSTIVIGDPLAAGETVTGTLNLLLPGDTRSGTEVPTCTAPAYVQAASVTTADLEATTGRVDVPAAVLEQLG
;
A
#
# COMPACT_ATOMS: atom_id res chain seq x y z
N MET A 1 -26.96 38.52 54.65
CA MET A 1 -28.24 37.82 54.40
C MET A 1 -27.99 36.69 53.41
N LYS A 2 -28.58 35.51 53.71
CA LYS A 2 -28.81 34.30 52.88
C LYS A 2 -27.61 33.47 52.37
N ARG A 3 -27.62 32.21 52.86
CA ARG A 3 -26.84 31.02 52.49
C ARG A 3 -27.48 30.28 51.31
N THR A 4 -26.69 29.60 50.48
CA THR A 4 -26.96 28.32 49.75
C THR A 4 -25.69 28.04 48.93
N SER A 5 -24.83 27.01 49.11
CA SER A 5 -24.91 25.55 49.32
C SER A 5 -25.62 24.78 48.22
N LEU A 6 -24.87 23.95 47.48
CA LEU A 6 -25.18 22.76 46.65
C LEU A 6 -24.09 22.65 45.57
N GLY A 7 -23.41 21.55 45.29
CA GLY A 7 -23.47 20.16 45.74
C GLY A 7 -22.54 19.36 44.81
N THR A 8 -21.62 18.60 45.39
CA THR A 8 -20.69 17.69 44.70
C THR A 8 -21.44 16.55 44.02
N ILE A 9 -21.16 16.28 42.74
CA ILE A 9 -21.55 15.02 42.09
C ILE A 9 -20.26 14.35 41.58
N ALA A 10 -19.80 13.37 42.35
CA ALA A 10 -18.80 12.40 41.92
C ALA A 10 -19.54 11.27 41.21
N LEU A 11 -19.25 11.04 39.93
CA LEU A 11 -19.78 9.92 39.17
C LEU A 11 -18.71 8.84 39.09
N ALA A 12 -18.83 7.81 39.93
CA ALA A 12 -18.02 6.61 39.88
C ALA A 12 -18.74 5.60 38.97
N LEU A 13 -18.18 5.31 37.79
CA LEU A 13 -18.58 4.16 36.97
C LEU A 13 -17.77 2.94 37.40
N ALA A 14 -18.44 1.98 38.02
CA ALA A 14 -17.93 0.63 38.23
C ALA A 14 -18.43 -0.26 37.08
N LEU A 15 -17.52 -0.88 36.32
CA LEU A 15 -17.85 -1.96 35.39
C LEU A 15 -17.55 -3.32 36.04
N PRO A 16 -18.46 -4.31 35.92
CA PRO A 16 -18.30 -5.63 36.53
C PRO A 16 -17.32 -6.53 35.76
N LEU A 17 -16.46 -7.21 36.52
CA LEU A 17 -15.62 -8.34 36.10
C LEU A 17 -16.52 -9.55 35.82
N ALA A 18 -16.53 -10.04 34.59
CA ALA A 18 -17.04 -11.37 34.26
C ALA A 18 -15.88 -12.37 34.33
N VAL A 19 -15.80 -13.12 35.43
CA VAL A 19 -14.97 -14.32 35.54
C VAL A 19 -15.77 -15.47 34.98
N SER A 20 -15.37 -16.01 33.83
CA SER A 20 -15.80 -17.33 33.39
C SER A 20 -14.61 -18.27 33.49
N ALA A 21 -14.63 -19.08 34.55
CA ALA A 21 -13.77 -20.23 34.68
C ALA A 21 -14.49 -21.43 34.03
N CYS A 22 -13.88 -22.05 33.03
CA CYS A 22 -14.06 -23.48 32.82
C CYS A 22 -12.71 -24.09 32.43
N SER A 23 -12.36 -25.09 33.23
CA SER A 23 -11.17 -25.94 33.18
C SER A 23 -11.35 -27.00 32.10
N GLY A 24 -10.35 -27.16 31.24
CA GLY A 24 -10.23 -28.30 30.32
C GLY A 24 -8.77 -28.42 29.90
N SER A 25 -8.04 -29.34 30.55
CA SER A 25 -6.71 -29.77 30.13
C SER A 25 -6.86 -30.87 29.11
N ASP A 26 -6.41 -30.62 27.88
CA ASP A 26 -6.09 -31.65 26.90
C ASP A 26 -4.83 -31.20 26.17
N ASP A 27 -3.75 -31.95 26.39
CA ASP A 27 -2.51 -31.90 25.62
C ASP A 27 -2.79 -32.26 24.17
N ALA A 28 -2.45 -31.37 23.24
CA ALA A 28 -2.21 -31.72 21.86
C ALA A 28 -1.17 -30.75 21.28
N ASP A 29 0.04 -31.29 21.08
CA ASP A 29 1.07 -30.73 20.21
C ASP A 29 0.45 -30.30 18.87
N GLY A 30 0.42 -28.99 18.65
CA GLY A 30 -0.02 -28.37 17.42
C GLY A 30 0.93 -27.23 17.12
N ASP A 31 1.93 -27.55 16.29
CA ASP A 31 2.78 -26.62 15.57
C ASP A 31 1.96 -25.37 15.17
N ALA A 32 2.23 -24.24 15.82
CA ALA A 32 1.69 -22.96 15.41
C ALA A 32 2.42 -22.57 14.13
N ALA A 33 2.07 -23.23 13.03
CA ALA A 33 2.20 -22.63 11.72
C ALA A 33 1.33 -21.38 11.78
N GLU A 34 2.00 -20.25 11.98
CA GLU A 34 1.47 -18.93 11.75
C GLU A 34 0.97 -18.93 10.31
N THR A 35 -0.31 -19.28 10.12
CA THR A 35 -0.98 -19.11 8.85
C THR A 35 -1.05 -17.62 8.64
N ALA A 36 -0.04 -17.08 7.94
CA ALA A 36 -0.10 -15.78 7.31
C ALA A 36 -1.45 -15.73 6.59
N THR A 37 -2.39 -14.98 7.14
CA THR A 37 -3.67 -14.74 6.49
C THR A 37 -3.34 -14.10 5.15
N PRO A 38 -3.70 -14.73 4.01
CA PRO A 38 -3.48 -14.10 2.72
C PRO A 38 -4.20 -12.76 2.73
N ASP A 39 -3.46 -11.72 2.36
CA ASP A 39 -3.98 -10.38 2.25
C ASP A 39 -5.13 -10.40 1.22
N PRO A 40 -6.37 -10.03 1.58
CA PRO A 40 -7.51 -10.07 0.66
C PRO A 40 -7.30 -9.15 -0.57
N VAL A 41 -6.36 -8.21 -0.51
CA VAL A 41 -5.95 -7.36 -1.64
C VAL A 41 -5.21 -8.18 -2.72
N ALA A 42 -4.60 -9.32 -2.38
CA ALA A 42 -3.82 -10.15 -3.30
C ALA A 42 -4.66 -11.09 -4.18
N GLU A 43 -5.87 -11.48 -3.76
CA GLU A 43 -6.61 -12.55 -4.47
C GLU A 43 -7.19 -12.13 -5.84
N ASN A 44 -7.23 -10.84 -6.16
CA ASN A 44 -7.79 -10.32 -7.42
C ASN A 44 -6.87 -9.37 -8.19
N ALA A 45 -5.56 -9.36 -7.87
CA ALA A 45 -4.59 -8.53 -8.59
C ALA A 45 -4.09 -9.26 -9.85
N ALA A 46 -3.99 -8.53 -10.97
CA ALA A 46 -3.29 -9.04 -12.15
C ALA A 46 -1.78 -8.79 -11.95
N GLU A 47 -0.99 -9.87 -11.88
CA GLU A 47 0.47 -9.80 -11.71
C GLU A 47 1.18 -10.00 -13.06
N VAL A 48 2.05 -9.07 -13.42
CA VAL A 48 2.81 -9.08 -14.69
C VAL A 48 4.28 -8.70 -14.47
N GLY A 49 5.13 -8.98 -15.47
CA GLY A 49 6.54 -8.60 -15.45
C GLY A 49 6.79 -7.16 -15.92
N VAL A 50 8.00 -6.65 -15.67
CA VAL A 50 8.47 -5.38 -16.25
C VAL A 50 8.42 -5.46 -17.78
N GLY A 51 7.82 -4.44 -18.40
CA GLY A 51 7.60 -4.33 -19.84
C GLY A 51 6.25 -4.87 -20.32
N ASP A 52 5.53 -5.61 -19.49
CA ASP A 52 4.18 -6.06 -19.78
C ASP A 52 3.14 -5.03 -19.30
N ALA A 53 2.05 -4.90 -20.07
CA ALA A 53 0.96 -4.01 -19.73
C ALA A 53 -0.06 -4.70 -18.82
N VAL A 54 -0.53 -3.99 -17.80
CA VAL A 54 -1.64 -4.40 -16.94
C VAL A 54 -2.85 -3.51 -17.22
N GLU A 55 -4.02 -4.13 -17.40
CA GLU A 55 -5.28 -3.42 -17.58
C GLU A 55 -5.95 -3.22 -16.22
N LEU A 56 -6.34 -1.99 -15.93
CA LEU A 56 -7.06 -1.62 -14.71
C LEU A 56 -8.57 -1.70 -14.93
N PRO A 57 -9.39 -1.79 -13.86
CA PRO A 57 -10.84 -1.98 -13.98
C PRO A 57 -11.60 -0.85 -14.70
N ASP A 58 -11.03 0.35 -14.73
CA ASP A 58 -11.56 1.50 -15.46
C ASP A 58 -11.15 1.52 -16.94
N GLY A 59 -10.44 0.49 -17.42
CA GLY A 59 -9.98 0.35 -18.80
C GLY A 59 -8.68 1.09 -19.11
N LEU A 60 -8.04 1.69 -18.10
CA LEU A 60 -6.69 2.23 -18.25
C LEU A 60 -5.67 1.09 -18.38
N SER A 61 -4.60 1.33 -19.12
CA SER A 61 -3.47 0.41 -19.20
C SER A 61 -2.22 1.04 -18.59
N VAL A 62 -1.51 0.26 -17.80
CA VAL A 62 -0.28 0.69 -17.13
C VAL A 62 0.84 -0.26 -17.54
N THR A 63 1.98 0.31 -17.92
CA THR A 63 3.21 -0.45 -18.19
C THR A 63 4.35 0.15 -17.38
N VAL A 64 5.02 -0.67 -16.56
CA VAL A 64 6.32 -0.29 -15.99
C VAL A 64 7.40 -0.81 -16.92
N THR A 65 8.12 0.10 -17.57
CA THR A 65 9.09 -0.22 -18.63
C THR A 65 10.50 -0.46 -18.11
N ALA A 66 10.83 0.12 -16.96
CA ALA A 66 12.09 -0.08 -16.27
C ALA A 66 11.93 0.17 -14.77
N MET A 67 12.77 -0.49 -13.98
CA MET A 67 12.91 -0.24 -12.54
C MET A 67 14.39 -0.22 -12.17
N GLU A 68 14.78 0.73 -11.32
CA GLU A 68 16.13 0.84 -10.77
C GLU A 68 16.08 1.33 -9.31
N VAL A 69 17.17 1.16 -8.57
CA VAL A 69 17.28 1.72 -7.22
C VAL A 69 17.74 3.16 -7.32
N GLY A 70 16.88 4.06 -6.87
CA GLY A 70 17.21 5.44 -6.58
C GLY A 70 17.45 5.65 -5.09
N GLY A 71 17.73 6.89 -4.70
CA GLY A 71 17.87 7.23 -3.29
C GLY A 71 18.45 8.62 -3.06
N ASP A 72 18.28 9.10 -1.84
CA ASP A 72 18.95 10.29 -1.34
C ASP A 72 19.44 10.08 0.09
N SER A 73 19.73 11.16 0.82
CA SER A 73 20.18 11.09 2.22
C SER A 73 19.14 10.50 3.19
N GLY A 74 17.87 10.43 2.78
CA GLY A 74 16.76 9.88 3.55
C GLY A 74 16.58 8.37 3.38
N GLY A 75 17.14 7.77 2.33
CA GLY A 75 17.03 6.33 2.08
C GLY A 75 16.93 5.99 0.59
N PRO A 76 16.97 4.68 0.26
CA PRO A 76 16.71 4.19 -1.08
C PRO A 76 15.21 4.21 -1.43
N TRP A 77 14.91 4.18 -2.72
CA TRP A 77 13.57 3.99 -3.27
C TRP A 77 13.65 3.23 -4.59
N VAL A 78 12.51 2.74 -5.08
CA VAL A 78 12.40 2.19 -6.44
C VAL A 78 12.05 3.32 -7.40
N SER A 79 12.91 3.60 -8.37
CA SER A 79 12.62 4.49 -9.50
C SER A 79 12.03 3.65 -10.63
N ALA A 80 10.78 3.92 -11.00
CA ALA A 80 10.04 3.19 -12.02
C ALA A 80 9.69 4.11 -13.20
N GLU A 81 10.05 3.70 -14.41
CA GLU A 81 9.63 4.36 -15.65
C GLU A 81 8.28 3.81 -16.09
N VAL A 82 7.25 4.64 -16.08
CA VAL A 82 5.86 4.23 -16.25
C VAL A 82 5.23 4.89 -17.47
N VAL A 83 4.45 4.09 -18.19
CA VAL A 83 3.53 4.53 -19.24
C VAL A 83 2.11 4.24 -18.77
N VAL A 84 1.25 5.25 -18.84
CA VAL A 84 -0.19 5.12 -18.56
C VAL A 84 -0.94 5.53 -19.81
N ASP A 85 -1.73 4.60 -20.34
CA ASP A 85 -2.56 4.79 -21.53
C ASP A 85 -4.03 4.80 -21.13
N ASN A 86 -4.79 5.77 -21.64
CA ASN A 86 -6.25 5.75 -21.62
C ASN A 86 -6.78 5.40 -23.02
N PRO A 87 -6.95 4.10 -23.35
CA PRO A 87 -7.48 3.69 -24.65
C PRO A 87 -9.00 3.88 -24.77
N THR A 88 -9.67 4.31 -23.70
CA THR A 88 -11.14 4.42 -23.65
C THR A 88 -11.64 5.66 -24.40
N ASP A 89 -12.97 5.79 -24.51
CA ASP A 89 -13.64 6.95 -25.06
C ASP A 89 -14.09 7.97 -23.99
N VAL A 90 -13.71 7.77 -22.74
CA VAL A 90 -14.02 8.63 -21.60
C VAL A 90 -12.76 9.19 -20.95
N GLU A 91 -12.87 10.37 -20.35
CA GLU A 91 -11.80 10.91 -19.50
C GLU A 91 -11.63 10.03 -18.26
N GLY A 92 -10.38 9.65 -17.99
CA GLY A 92 -9.97 8.96 -16.77
C GLY A 92 -9.06 9.85 -15.94
N ALA A 93 -8.29 9.23 -15.06
CA ALA A 93 -7.27 9.92 -14.28
C ALA A 93 -6.07 9.00 -14.05
N VAL A 94 -4.89 9.59 -13.94
CA VAL A 94 -3.65 8.85 -13.67
C VAL A 94 -3.83 8.02 -12.39
N PRO A 95 -3.57 6.70 -12.42
CA PRO A 95 -3.83 5.83 -11.28
C PRO A 95 -2.90 6.16 -10.11
N THR A 96 -3.28 5.68 -8.92
CA THR A 96 -2.40 5.67 -7.76
C THR A 96 -1.36 4.58 -7.92
N PHE A 97 -0.17 4.82 -7.37
CA PHE A 97 0.95 3.88 -7.40
C PHE A 97 1.56 3.77 -6.02
N GLY A 98 2.11 2.60 -5.72
CA GLY A 98 2.92 2.41 -4.53
C GLY A 98 3.70 1.10 -4.55
N LEU A 99 4.75 1.05 -3.75
CA LEU A 99 5.54 -0.18 -3.55
C LEU A 99 4.88 -1.02 -2.45
N VAL A 100 4.68 -2.30 -2.71
CA VAL A 100 4.18 -3.29 -1.75
C VAL A 100 5.25 -4.35 -1.56
N CYS A 101 5.56 -4.68 -0.31
CA CYS A 101 6.58 -5.69 0.05
C CYS A 101 5.92 -6.83 0.84
N ALA A 102 6.59 -7.98 0.93
CA ALA A 102 6.07 -9.19 1.56
C ALA A 102 5.64 -9.01 3.03
N GLU A 103 6.20 -8.03 3.72
CA GLU A 103 6.12 -7.88 5.18
C GLU A 103 4.82 -7.21 5.67
N GLY A 104 3.92 -6.79 4.77
CA GLY A 104 2.58 -6.38 5.17
C GLY A 104 1.79 -5.56 4.15
N PRO A 105 0.56 -5.15 4.51
CA PRO A 105 -0.37 -4.42 3.64
C PRO A 105 0.03 -2.96 3.42
N ALA A 106 1.15 -2.52 4.02
CA ALA A 106 1.60 -1.15 3.92
C ALA A 106 2.07 -0.87 2.50
N ILE A 107 1.54 0.20 1.91
CA ILE A 107 1.93 0.69 0.60
C ILE A 107 2.88 1.88 0.83
N GLY A 108 4.04 1.84 0.18
CA GLY A 108 4.99 2.95 0.17
C GLY A 108 4.44 4.17 -0.54
N ASP A 109 4.74 5.36 -0.02
CA ASP A 109 4.38 6.65 -0.64
C ASP A 109 5.36 7.01 -1.77
N TYR A 110 5.22 8.18 -2.39
CA TYR A 110 6.13 8.67 -3.43
C TYR A 110 7.16 9.68 -2.91
N ALA A 111 8.37 9.59 -3.45
CA ALA A 111 9.44 10.52 -3.20
C ALA A 111 9.29 11.79 -4.05
N ALA A 112 10.07 12.82 -3.70
CA ALA A 112 10.16 14.01 -4.53
C ALA A 112 10.87 13.66 -5.86
N GLY A 113 10.56 14.40 -6.93
CA GLY A 113 11.18 14.19 -8.23
C GLY A 113 10.47 13.20 -9.15
N SER A 114 9.40 12.52 -8.70
CA SER A 114 8.45 11.86 -9.59
C SER A 114 7.89 12.86 -10.60
N THR A 115 7.80 12.46 -11.87
CA THR A 115 7.30 13.32 -12.95
C THR A 115 5.85 12.99 -13.35
N ILE A 116 5.38 11.79 -12.97
CA ILE A 116 3.96 11.43 -13.06
C ILE A 116 3.21 12.10 -11.90
N VAL A 117 2.10 12.77 -12.21
CA VAL A 117 1.22 13.37 -11.21
C VAL A 117 0.00 12.47 -11.05
N ILE A 118 -0.08 11.81 -9.89
CA ILE A 118 -1.16 10.87 -9.56
C ILE A 118 -2.49 11.63 -9.48
N GLY A 119 -3.54 11.05 -10.07
CA GLY A 119 -4.89 11.62 -10.06
C GLY A 119 -5.12 12.78 -11.03
N ASP A 120 -4.09 13.20 -11.79
CA ASP A 120 -4.30 14.19 -12.84
C ASP A 120 -5.26 13.63 -13.92
N PRO A 121 -6.14 14.47 -14.49
CA PRO A 121 -7.03 14.05 -15.57
C PRO A 121 -6.24 13.48 -16.75
N LEU A 122 -6.72 12.37 -17.30
CA LEU A 122 -6.14 11.69 -18.45
C LEU A 122 -7.21 11.56 -19.53
N ALA A 123 -7.09 12.34 -20.60
CA ALA A 123 -8.09 12.41 -21.65
C ALA A 123 -8.24 11.08 -22.40
N ALA A 124 -9.39 10.88 -23.05
CA ALA A 124 -9.62 9.73 -23.92
C ALA A 124 -8.58 9.67 -25.05
N GLY A 125 -7.92 8.51 -25.21
CA GLY A 125 -6.84 8.29 -26.16
C GLY A 125 -5.50 8.91 -25.77
N GLU A 126 -5.37 9.48 -24.56
CA GLU A 126 -4.12 10.08 -24.09
C GLU A 126 -3.16 9.03 -23.50
N THR A 127 -1.87 9.27 -23.70
CA THR A 127 -0.77 8.53 -23.08
C THR A 127 0.08 9.49 -22.29
N VAL A 128 0.38 9.15 -21.05
CA VAL A 128 1.34 9.85 -20.19
C VAL A 128 2.52 8.93 -19.90
N THR A 129 3.73 9.49 -19.89
CA THR A 129 4.96 8.77 -19.58
C THR A 129 5.80 9.58 -18.60
N GLY A 130 6.45 8.88 -17.67
CA GLY A 130 7.32 9.52 -16.71
C GLY A 130 7.85 8.58 -15.64
N THR A 131 8.55 9.17 -14.67
CA THR A 131 9.20 8.45 -13.58
C THR A 131 8.37 8.56 -12.30
N LEU A 132 8.30 7.46 -11.56
CA LEU A 132 7.80 7.40 -10.19
C LEU A 132 8.92 6.94 -9.26
N ASN A 133 9.24 7.75 -8.25
CA ASN A 133 10.12 7.36 -7.16
C ASN A 133 9.25 6.82 -6.02
N LEU A 134 9.21 5.50 -5.83
CA LEU A 134 8.36 4.81 -4.86
C LEU A 134 9.16 4.45 -3.61
N LEU A 135 8.79 5.05 -2.50
CA LEU A 135 9.42 4.81 -1.21
C LEU A 135 9.11 3.41 -0.70
N LEU A 136 9.96 2.93 0.21
CA LEU A 136 9.73 1.68 0.93
C LEU A 136 8.50 1.81 1.84
N PRO A 137 7.67 0.76 1.99
CA PRO A 137 6.59 0.76 2.96
C PRO A 137 7.04 1.15 4.36
N GLY A 138 6.40 2.16 4.95
CA GLY A 138 6.75 2.67 6.28
C GLY A 138 7.88 3.71 6.31
N ASP A 139 8.47 4.05 5.16
CA ASP A 139 9.40 5.18 5.06
C ASP A 139 8.64 6.51 5.18
N THR A 140 8.70 7.11 6.36
CA THR A 140 8.12 8.44 6.66
C THR A 140 9.09 9.58 6.43
N ARG A 141 10.35 9.28 6.05
CA ARG A 141 11.48 10.21 5.90
C ARG A 141 11.67 11.21 7.06
N SER A 142 11.32 10.81 8.29
CA SER A 142 11.48 11.60 9.53
C SER A 142 12.71 11.21 10.37
N GLY A 143 13.70 10.52 9.80
CA GLY A 143 14.93 10.10 10.49
C GLY A 143 14.80 8.84 11.34
N THR A 144 13.72 8.09 11.16
CA THR A 144 13.58 6.70 11.62
C THR A 144 14.37 5.75 10.71
N GLU A 145 14.67 4.55 11.19
CA GLU A 145 15.30 3.50 10.37
C GLU A 145 14.44 3.21 9.14
N VAL A 146 15.07 3.20 7.96
CA VAL A 146 14.39 2.90 6.70
C VAL A 146 14.07 1.40 6.67
N PRO A 147 12.80 1.01 6.49
CA PRO A 147 12.42 -0.40 6.45
C PRO A 147 13.09 -1.14 5.28
N THR A 148 13.39 -2.43 5.49
CA THR A 148 13.79 -3.33 4.40
C THR A 148 12.59 -3.70 3.55
N CYS A 149 12.82 -4.09 2.30
CA CYS A 149 11.78 -4.66 1.44
C CYS A 149 12.22 -6.02 0.93
N THR A 150 11.63 -7.06 1.49
CA THR A 150 11.89 -8.44 1.09
C THR A 150 10.90 -8.91 0.03
N ALA A 151 11.36 -9.84 -0.80
CA ALA A 151 10.53 -10.47 -1.83
C ALA A 151 9.44 -11.36 -1.22
N PRO A 152 8.28 -11.53 -1.87
CA PRO A 152 7.88 -10.83 -3.11
C PRO A 152 7.60 -9.35 -2.89
N ALA A 153 7.84 -8.55 -3.92
CA ALA A 153 7.55 -7.12 -3.90
C ALA A 153 7.01 -6.68 -5.26
N TYR A 154 6.09 -5.73 -5.24
CA TYR A 154 5.32 -5.32 -6.40
C TYR A 154 5.20 -3.80 -6.46
N VAL A 155 5.28 -3.24 -7.65
CA VAL A 155 4.69 -1.92 -7.91
C VAL A 155 3.21 -2.15 -8.16
N GLN A 156 2.38 -1.65 -7.24
CA GLN A 156 0.93 -1.74 -7.35
C GLN A 156 0.38 -0.46 -7.97
N ALA A 157 -0.49 -0.61 -8.96
CA ALA A 157 -1.27 0.46 -9.58
C ALA A 157 -2.77 0.25 -9.31
N ALA A 158 -3.48 1.31 -8.93
CA ALA A 158 -4.92 1.25 -8.63
C ALA A 158 -5.65 2.49 -9.13
N SER A 159 -6.83 2.30 -9.72
CA SER A 159 -7.69 3.38 -10.19
C SER A 159 -8.08 4.34 -9.06
N VAL A 160 -8.07 5.65 -9.34
CA VAL A 160 -8.40 6.70 -8.35
C VAL A 160 -9.90 6.83 -8.05
N THR A 161 -10.74 6.27 -8.92
CA THR A 161 -12.21 6.39 -8.85
C THR A 161 -12.85 5.36 -7.93
N THR A 162 -12.12 4.31 -7.57
CA THR A 162 -12.54 3.31 -6.58
C THR A 162 -12.05 3.74 -5.20
N ALA A 163 -12.98 4.12 -4.33
CA ALA A 163 -12.71 4.41 -2.91
C ALA A 163 -12.15 3.19 -2.14
N ASP A 164 -12.18 2.02 -2.77
CA ASP A 164 -11.64 0.77 -2.26
C ASP A 164 -10.37 0.45 -3.05
N LEU A 165 -9.19 0.62 -2.41
CA LEU A 165 -7.93 0.03 -2.88
C LEU A 165 -7.98 -1.52 -2.92
N GLU A 166 -9.11 -2.11 -2.51
CA GLU A 166 -9.47 -3.52 -2.62
C GLU A 166 -10.10 -3.87 -4.00
N ALA A 167 -10.45 -2.88 -4.83
CA ALA A 167 -10.85 -3.11 -6.20
C ALA A 167 -9.62 -3.51 -7.04
N THR A 168 -9.74 -4.60 -7.82
CA THR A 168 -8.73 -5.20 -8.71
C THR A 168 -7.58 -4.25 -9.07
N THR A 169 -6.42 -4.52 -8.49
CA THR A 169 -5.20 -3.75 -8.70
C THR A 169 -4.33 -4.39 -9.77
N GLY A 170 -3.55 -3.59 -10.48
CA GLY A 170 -2.48 -4.09 -11.32
C GLY A 170 -1.19 -4.18 -10.51
N ARG A 171 -0.45 -5.28 -10.63
CA ARG A 171 0.83 -5.48 -9.96
C ARG A 171 1.91 -5.80 -10.97
N VAL A 172 3.03 -5.11 -10.85
CA VAL A 172 4.24 -5.41 -11.62
C VAL A 172 5.33 -5.90 -10.68
N ASP A 173 5.86 -7.09 -10.95
CA ASP A 173 6.92 -7.69 -10.16
C ASP A 173 8.16 -6.78 -10.11
N VAL A 174 8.64 -6.51 -8.89
CA VAL A 174 9.93 -5.85 -8.71
C VAL A 174 11.05 -6.88 -8.95
N PRO A 175 11.97 -6.65 -9.91
CA PRO A 175 13.01 -7.62 -10.19
C PRO A 175 13.88 -7.91 -8.97
N ALA A 176 14.27 -9.17 -8.77
CA ALA A 176 15.13 -9.56 -7.64
C ALA A 176 16.43 -8.74 -7.56
N ALA A 177 17.02 -8.40 -8.71
CA ALA A 177 18.23 -7.57 -8.77
C ALA A 177 18.02 -6.14 -8.25
N VAL A 178 16.78 -5.61 -8.31
CA VAL A 178 16.43 -4.31 -7.69
C VAL A 178 16.30 -4.50 -6.18
N LEU A 179 15.62 -5.56 -5.72
CA LEU A 179 15.45 -5.84 -4.30
C LEU A 179 16.77 -6.08 -3.57
N GLU A 180 17.71 -6.82 -4.18
CA GLU A 180 19.06 -7.05 -3.63
C GLU A 180 19.85 -5.75 -3.42
N GLN A 181 19.51 -4.67 -4.13
CA GLN A 181 20.14 -3.35 -4.00
C GLN A 181 19.45 -2.45 -2.96
N LEU A 182 18.22 -2.76 -2.55
CA LEU A 182 17.46 -1.99 -1.56
C LEU A 182 17.89 -2.28 -0.11
N GLY A 183 18.50 -3.44 0.16
CA GLY A 183 19.04 -3.82 1.48
C GLY A 183 18.39 -5.07 2.04
#